data_AF-A0A515KPW5-F1
#
_entry.id   AF-A0A515KPW5-F1
#
_cell.length_a   1.000
_cell.length_b   1.000
_cell.length_c   1.000
_cell.angle_alpha   90.00
_cell.angle_beta   90.00
_cell.angle_gamma   90.00
#
_symmetry.space_group_name_H-M   'P 1'
#
loop_
_entity.id
_entity.type
_entity.pdbx_description
1 polymer ?
#
loop_
_entity_poly.entity_id
_entity_poly.type
_entity_poly.pdbx_seq_one_letter_code
_entity_poly.pdbx_strand_id
1 'polypeptide(L)'
;MHGRHRRNDPRHPGRGHLPGRHQAGHRPRTDPMKEPAMADAPSKPSWKDLAEFDLSDPESALALVEHFHGEWYNGGFSQLFANWNRADIVLIPEALRIVGAPEAAPVVEAAIALFPDDQDDWRDIALKAMLDPASPLGNKLWDLNGSLGDLEDVIQQAAEAFELKLSEDEDL
;
A
#
# COMPACT_ATOMS: atom_id res chain seq x y z
N MET A 1 -23.69 55.08 -5.77
CA MET A 1 -24.68 55.65 -6.72
C MET A 1 -24.81 54.70 -7.92
N HIS A 2 -26.01 54.17 -8.14
CA HIS A 2 -26.56 53.55 -9.37
C HIS A 2 -25.75 52.36 -9.97
N GLY A 3 -26.18 51.09 -9.98
CA GLY A 3 -27.52 50.52 -10.01
C GLY A 3 -27.93 50.19 -11.46
N ARG A 4 -28.14 48.90 -11.79
CA ARG A 4 -29.27 48.38 -12.61
C ARG A 4 -29.24 46.85 -12.77
N HIS A 5 -30.18 46.22 -12.07
CA HIS A 5 -30.83 44.95 -12.37
C HIS A 5 -31.90 45.13 -13.46
N ARG A 6 -32.10 44.14 -14.35
CA ARG A 6 -33.37 43.60 -14.94
C ARG A 6 -32.98 42.23 -15.55
N ARG A 7 -33.49 41.02 -15.24
CA ARG A 7 -34.80 40.38 -14.96
C ARG A 7 -35.81 40.31 -16.12
N ASN A 8 -36.32 39.07 -16.30
CA ASN A 8 -37.48 38.52 -17.06
C ASN A 8 -37.23 38.11 -18.53
N ASP A 9 -37.32 36.82 -18.94
CA ASP A 9 -38.42 35.80 -18.88
C ASP A 9 -39.65 36.27 -19.72
N PRO A 10 -40.57 35.44 -20.28
CA PRO A 10 -40.69 33.98 -20.52
C PRO A 10 -40.99 33.68 -22.01
N ARG A 11 -41.03 32.40 -22.42
CA ARG A 11 -41.91 31.80 -23.47
C ARG A 11 -41.26 30.59 -24.14
N HIS A 12 -41.27 29.46 -23.44
CA HIS A 12 -41.82 28.25 -24.05
C HIS A 12 -43.31 28.51 -24.31
N PRO A 13 -43.84 28.17 -25.50
CA PRO A 13 -44.63 26.96 -25.56
C PRO A 13 -44.50 26.23 -26.91
N GLY A 14 -44.33 24.90 -26.86
CA GLY A 14 -44.26 24.06 -28.05
C GLY A 14 -44.71 22.63 -27.77
N ARG A 15 -45.92 22.48 -27.23
CA ARG A 15 -46.67 21.21 -27.28
C ARG A 15 -47.05 20.91 -28.73
N GLY A 16 -46.64 19.76 -29.26
CA GLY A 16 -47.20 19.12 -30.45
C GLY A 16 -46.97 17.61 -30.32
N HIS A 17 -47.88 16.88 -29.67
CA HIS A 17 -48.87 16.00 -30.30
C HIS A 17 -48.27 14.85 -31.14
N LEU A 18 -48.30 13.67 -30.53
CA LEU A 18 -48.16 12.36 -31.19
C LEU A 18 -49.31 12.12 -32.18
N PRO A 19 -49.03 11.47 -33.31
CA PRO A 19 -49.97 10.51 -33.87
C PRO A 19 -49.32 9.13 -33.92
N GLY A 20 -50.08 8.13 -33.46
CA GLY A 20 -49.62 6.77 -33.29
C GLY A 20 -49.39 5.98 -34.58
N ARG A 21 -48.80 4.81 -34.40
CA ARG A 21 -49.23 3.57 -35.05
C ARG A 21 -48.59 2.38 -34.36
N HIS A 22 -49.44 1.56 -33.76
CA HIS A 22 -49.14 0.15 -33.59
C HIS A 22 -48.99 -0.47 -34.98
N GLN A 23 -47.83 -1.04 -35.27
CA GLN A 23 -47.73 -2.15 -36.21
C GLN A 23 -46.80 -3.21 -35.60
N ALA A 24 -47.41 -4.36 -35.35
CA ALA A 24 -46.72 -5.61 -35.07
C ALA A 24 -45.86 -5.96 -36.29
N GLY A 25 -44.54 -5.99 -36.09
CA GLY A 25 -43.58 -6.54 -37.02
C GLY A 25 -42.91 -7.74 -36.36
N HIS A 26 -43.19 -8.94 -36.87
CA HIS A 26 -42.49 -10.18 -36.54
C HIS A 26 -40.97 -9.97 -36.57
N ARG A 27 -40.29 -10.13 -35.43
CA ARG A 27 -38.85 -10.40 -35.42
C ARG A 27 -38.62 -11.92 -35.41
N PRO A 28 -37.73 -12.45 -36.26
CA PRO A 28 -37.28 -13.82 -36.13
C PRO A 28 -36.54 -14.00 -34.80
N ARG A 29 -36.74 -15.16 -34.16
CA ARG A 29 -35.97 -15.60 -32.98
C ARG A 29 -34.49 -15.61 -33.34
N THR A 30 -33.72 -14.68 -32.80
CA THR A 30 -32.29 -14.88 -32.65
C THR A 30 -32.09 -15.85 -31.49
N ASP A 31 -31.50 -17.01 -31.77
CA ASP A 31 -30.95 -17.89 -30.75
C ASP A 31 -30.12 -17.06 -29.76
N PRO A 32 -30.24 -17.28 -28.45
CA PRO A 32 -29.27 -16.73 -27.51
C PRO A 32 -27.92 -17.38 -27.85
N MET A 33 -27.04 -16.61 -28.52
CA MET A 33 -25.64 -16.97 -28.57
C MET A 33 -25.17 -17.08 -27.12
N LYS A 34 -24.90 -18.31 -26.72
CA LYS A 34 -24.28 -18.69 -25.46
C LYS A 34 -23.04 -17.80 -25.31
N GLU A 35 -23.10 -16.83 -24.41
CA GLU A 35 -21.93 -16.05 -24.03
C GLU A 35 -20.81 -17.05 -23.73
N PRO A 36 -19.63 -16.92 -24.35
CA PRO A 36 -18.49 -17.69 -23.88
C PRO A 36 -18.32 -17.30 -22.43
N ALA A 37 -18.47 -18.28 -21.53
CA ALA A 37 -18.10 -18.11 -20.14
C ALA A 37 -16.70 -17.50 -20.14
N MET A 38 -16.62 -16.23 -19.74
CA MET A 38 -15.34 -15.57 -19.52
C MET A 38 -14.66 -16.45 -18.48
N ALA A 39 -13.70 -17.25 -18.94
CA ALA A 39 -12.87 -18.06 -18.07
C ALA A 39 -12.39 -17.15 -16.95
N ASP A 40 -12.58 -17.61 -15.72
CA ASP A 40 -12.22 -16.90 -14.50
C ASP A 40 -10.88 -16.20 -14.71
N ALA A 41 -10.89 -14.87 -14.70
CA ALA A 41 -9.65 -14.11 -14.66
C ALA A 41 -8.85 -14.67 -13.46
N PRO A 42 -7.54 -14.94 -13.62
CA PRO A 42 -6.75 -15.49 -12.54
C PRO A 42 -6.97 -14.64 -11.30
N SER A 43 -7.30 -15.30 -10.18
CA SER A 43 -7.48 -14.63 -8.90
C SER A 43 -6.24 -13.78 -8.62
N LYS A 44 -6.43 -12.52 -8.24
CA LYS A 44 -5.32 -11.67 -7.84
C LYS A 44 -4.51 -12.40 -6.75
N PRO A 45 -3.17 -12.46 -6.85
CA PRO A 45 -2.35 -13.03 -5.80
C PRO A 45 -2.63 -12.33 -4.48
N SER A 46 -2.62 -13.08 -3.38
CA SER A 46 -2.74 -12.51 -2.04
C SER A 46 -1.55 -11.61 -1.78
N TRP A 47 -1.73 -10.50 -1.04
CA TRP A 47 -0.60 -9.62 -0.71
C TRP A 47 0.52 -10.39 0.01
N LYS A 48 0.19 -11.46 0.73
CA LYS A 48 1.16 -12.34 1.39
C LYS A 48 2.09 -13.07 0.42
N ASP A 49 1.62 -13.30 -0.81
CA ASP A 49 2.40 -14.00 -1.84
C ASP A 49 3.32 -13.05 -2.61
N LEU A 50 3.33 -11.76 -2.25
CA LEU A 50 4.16 -10.73 -2.88
C LEU A 50 5.47 -10.46 -2.14
N ALA A 51 5.78 -11.23 -1.08
CA ALA A 51 7.02 -11.06 -0.34
C ALA A 51 8.22 -11.47 -1.22
N GLU A 52 9.24 -10.62 -1.27
CA GLU A 52 10.49 -10.85 -1.97
C GLU A 52 11.50 -11.62 -1.09
N PHE A 53 11.35 -11.54 0.23
CA PHE A 53 12.24 -12.14 1.22
C PHE A 53 11.67 -13.42 1.83
N ASP A 54 12.54 -14.40 2.10
CA ASP A 54 12.22 -15.68 2.73
C ASP A 54 13.00 -15.84 4.04
N LEU A 55 12.32 -15.65 5.17
CA LEU A 55 12.96 -15.72 6.50
C LEU A 55 13.43 -17.12 6.91
N SER A 56 13.15 -18.16 6.11
CA SER A 56 13.78 -19.47 6.33
C SER A 56 15.24 -19.52 5.87
N ASP A 57 15.65 -18.55 5.05
CA ASP A 57 17.03 -18.30 4.64
C ASP A 57 17.66 -17.18 5.50
N PRO A 58 18.72 -17.48 6.28
CA PRO A 58 19.42 -16.48 7.07
C PRO A 58 19.96 -15.28 6.26
N GLU A 59 20.43 -15.51 5.03
CA GLU A 59 20.93 -14.42 4.18
C GLU A 59 19.79 -13.47 3.78
N SER A 60 18.62 -14.02 3.45
CA SER A 60 17.43 -13.22 3.15
C SER A 60 16.96 -12.39 4.35
N ALA A 61 17.07 -12.93 5.57
CA ALA A 61 16.76 -12.17 6.79
C ALA A 61 17.73 -11.00 7.00
N LEU A 62 19.03 -11.21 6.78
CA LEU A 62 20.03 -10.13 6.83
C LEU A 62 19.75 -9.06 5.75
N ALA A 63 19.58 -9.49 4.50
CA ALA A 63 19.31 -8.59 3.38
C ALA A 63 18.05 -7.73 3.61
N LEU A 64 16.99 -8.32 4.19
CA LEU A 64 15.79 -7.58 4.57
C LEU A 64 16.11 -6.48 5.59
N VAL A 65 16.88 -6.78 6.63
CA VAL A 65 17.23 -5.79 7.66
C VAL A 65 18.11 -4.68 7.09
N GLU A 66 19.10 -5.00 6.25
CA GLU A 66 19.96 -3.99 5.61
C GLU A 66 19.18 -3.06 4.69
N HIS A 67 18.30 -3.63 3.85
CA HIS A 67 17.45 -2.87 2.96
C HIS A 67 16.45 -2.00 3.74
N PHE A 68 15.85 -2.54 4.81
CA PHE A 68 15.02 -1.78 5.74
C PHE A 68 15.78 -0.61 6.36
N HIS A 69 16.97 -0.86 6.89
CA HIS A 69 17.80 0.15 7.54
C HIS A 69 18.14 1.29 6.56
N GLY A 70 18.55 0.95 5.33
CA GLY A 70 18.84 1.94 4.30
C GLY A 70 17.64 2.80 3.90
N GLU A 71 16.47 2.20 3.72
CA GLU A 71 15.25 2.94 3.33
C GLU A 71 14.71 3.81 4.46
N TRP A 72 14.70 3.29 5.68
CA TRP A 72 14.32 4.07 6.85
C TRP A 72 15.30 5.23 7.11
N TYR A 73 16.62 5.02 6.96
CA TYR A 73 17.58 6.11 7.12
C TYR A 73 17.40 7.23 6.09
N ASN A 74 16.98 6.88 4.86
CA ASN A 74 16.79 7.84 3.78
C ASN A 74 15.57 8.76 3.96
N GLY A 75 14.46 8.26 4.52
CA GLY A 75 13.21 9.04 4.59
C GLY A 75 12.25 8.66 5.71
N GLY A 76 12.72 7.88 6.69
CA GLY A 76 11.95 7.37 7.80
C GLY A 76 10.86 6.39 7.39
N PHE A 77 9.98 6.07 8.34
CA PHE A 77 8.88 5.15 8.10
C PHE A 77 7.96 5.59 6.94
N SER A 78 7.64 6.87 6.82
CA SER A 78 6.74 7.33 5.74
C SER A 78 7.27 6.97 4.35
N GLN A 79 8.60 7.06 4.13
CA GLN A 79 9.21 6.63 2.87
C GLN A 79 9.21 5.10 2.73
N LEU A 80 9.62 4.37 3.77
CA LEU A 80 9.60 2.90 3.78
C LEU A 80 8.24 2.35 3.34
N PHE A 81 7.16 2.77 4.01
CA PHE A 81 5.81 2.31 3.73
C PHE A 81 5.27 2.79 2.36
N ALA A 82 5.80 3.89 1.80
CA ALA A 82 5.43 4.39 0.48
C ALA A 82 6.12 3.63 -0.66
N ASN A 83 7.32 3.09 -0.40
CA ASN A 83 8.14 2.44 -1.40
C ASN A 83 7.95 0.91 -1.44
N TRP A 84 7.65 0.29 -0.29
CA TRP A 84 7.71 -1.17 -0.15
C TRP A 84 6.34 -1.84 -0.19
N ASN A 85 6.34 -3.13 -0.54
CA ASN A 85 5.15 -3.95 -0.45
C ASN A 85 4.84 -4.26 1.03
N ARG A 86 3.55 -4.31 1.37
CA ARG A 86 3.07 -4.76 2.69
C ARG A 86 3.68 -6.11 3.08
N ALA A 87 3.83 -7.00 2.10
CA ALA A 87 4.35 -8.36 2.27
C ALA A 87 5.71 -8.39 2.94
N ASP A 88 6.63 -7.51 2.54
CA ASP A 88 7.99 -7.44 3.09
C ASP A 88 8.00 -6.67 4.40
N ILE A 89 7.24 -5.58 4.50
CA ILE A 89 7.18 -4.74 5.69
C ILE A 89 6.78 -5.55 6.93
N VAL A 90 5.79 -6.46 6.80
CA VAL A 90 5.33 -7.26 7.94
C VAL A 90 6.35 -8.31 8.39
N LEU A 91 7.39 -8.59 7.61
CA LEU A 91 8.46 -9.53 7.95
C LEU A 91 9.58 -8.86 8.76
N ILE A 92 9.74 -7.53 8.65
CA ILE A 92 10.83 -6.78 9.29
C ILE A 92 10.97 -7.07 10.80
N PRO A 93 9.88 -7.08 11.62
CA PRO A 93 10.03 -7.37 13.05
C PRO A 93 10.65 -8.73 13.35
N GLU A 94 10.32 -9.75 12.56
CA GLU A 94 10.90 -11.08 12.74
C GLU A 94 12.34 -11.15 12.22
N ALA A 95 12.63 -10.52 11.09
CA ALA A 95 13.99 -10.40 10.59
C ALA A 95 14.92 -9.71 11.59
N LEU A 96 14.46 -8.62 12.22
CA LEU A 96 15.18 -7.94 13.30
C LEU A 96 15.50 -8.87 14.48
N ARG A 97 14.58 -9.78 14.85
CA ARG A 97 14.85 -10.79 15.88
C ARG A 97 15.87 -11.82 15.43
N ILE A 98 15.78 -12.28 14.18
CA ILE A 98 16.71 -13.26 13.60
C ILE A 98 18.14 -12.73 13.61
N VAL A 99 18.34 -11.47 13.18
CA VAL A 99 19.68 -10.86 13.12
C VAL A 99 20.21 -10.41 14.48
N GLY A 100 19.41 -10.46 15.54
CA GLY A 100 19.84 -10.14 16.90
C GLY A 100 19.57 -8.70 17.35
N ALA A 101 18.63 -7.99 16.73
CA ALA A 101 18.12 -6.68 17.15
C ALA A 101 16.65 -6.71 17.63
N PRO A 102 16.27 -7.60 18.58
CA PRO A 102 14.88 -7.76 19.00
C PRO A 102 14.27 -6.50 19.64
N GLU A 103 15.07 -5.59 20.17
CA GLU A 103 14.63 -4.33 20.79
C GLU A 103 14.02 -3.35 19.78
N ALA A 104 14.42 -3.42 18.50
CA ALA A 104 13.88 -2.58 17.43
C ALA A 104 12.53 -3.08 16.91
N ALA A 105 12.26 -4.39 17.02
CA ALA A 105 11.06 -5.00 16.48
C ALA A 105 9.74 -4.35 16.99
N PRO A 106 9.55 -4.06 18.29
CA PRO A 106 8.33 -3.41 18.79
C PRO A 106 8.07 -2.02 18.18
N VAL A 107 9.11 -1.27 17.80
CA VAL A 107 8.94 0.06 17.19
C VAL A 107 8.38 -0.10 15.77
N VAL A 108 8.89 -1.05 15.00
CA VAL A 108 8.39 -1.37 13.66
C VAL A 108 6.97 -1.94 13.74
N GLU A 109 6.68 -2.82 14.71
CA GLU A 109 5.31 -3.33 14.95
C GLU A 109 4.33 -2.20 15.28
N ALA A 110 4.75 -1.23 16.09
CA ALA A 110 3.94 -0.05 16.39
C ALA A 110 3.67 0.79 15.13
N ALA A 111 4.66 0.93 14.24
CA ALA A 111 4.49 1.62 12.96
C ALA A 111 3.50 0.88 12.04
N ILE A 112 3.62 -0.45 11.94
CA ILE A 112 2.70 -1.32 11.18
C ILE A 112 1.27 -1.19 11.69
N ALA A 113 1.06 -1.17 13.01
CA ALA A 113 -0.25 -1.08 13.64
C ALA A 113 -0.99 0.25 13.39
N LEU A 114 -0.33 1.26 12.80
CA LEU A 114 -0.97 2.51 12.40
C LEU A 114 -1.74 2.39 11.08
N PHE A 115 -1.51 1.33 10.30
CA PHE A 115 -2.13 1.11 9.02
C PHE A 115 -3.39 0.23 9.14
N PRO A 116 -4.37 0.40 8.25
CA PRO A 116 -5.58 -0.41 8.26
C PRO A 116 -5.29 -1.85 7.80
N ASP A 117 -5.77 -2.82 8.59
CA ASP A 117 -5.58 -4.26 8.32
C ASP A 117 -6.29 -4.75 7.06
N ASP A 118 -7.38 -4.08 6.66
CA ASP A 118 -8.26 -4.42 5.54
C ASP A 118 -7.75 -3.92 4.17
N GLN A 119 -6.58 -3.27 4.12
CA GLN A 119 -5.95 -2.81 2.89
C GLN A 119 -4.76 -3.69 2.51
N ASP A 120 -4.80 -4.25 1.30
CA ASP A 120 -3.73 -5.09 0.77
C ASP A 120 -2.45 -4.30 0.41
N ASP A 121 -2.59 -2.99 0.16
CA ASP A 121 -1.50 -2.08 -0.21
C ASP A 121 -1.57 -0.80 0.62
N TRP A 122 -0.44 -0.42 1.22
CA TRP A 122 -0.31 0.75 2.08
C TRP A 122 0.41 1.92 1.42
N ARG A 123 0.97 1.73 0.21
CA ARG A 123 1.87 2.71 -0.42
C ARG A 123 1.22 4.04 -0.67
N ASP A 124 0.00 4.06 -1.21
CA ASP A 124 -0.73 5.32 -1.45
C ASP A 124 -1.09 6.05 -0.14
N ILE A 125 -1.39 5.30 0.92
CA ILE A 125 -1.70 5.86 2.24
C ILE A 125 -0.45 6.52 2.83
N ALA A 126 0.68 5.82 2.78
CA ALA A 126 1.96 6.30 3.27
C ALA A 126 2.49 7.48 2.45
N LEU A 127 2.41 7.41 1.11
CA LEU A 127 2.80 8.50 0.21
C LEU A 127 1.99 9.76 0.51
N LYS A 128 0.67 9.63 0.69
CA LYS A 128 -0.17 10.77 1.07
C LYS A 128 0.23 11.32 2.44
N ALA A 129 0.54 10.46 3.41
CA ALA A 129 0.98 10.89 4.73
C ALA A 129 2.34 11.59 4.70
N MET A 130 3.23 11.20 3.79
CA MET A 130 4.52 11.85 3.55
C MET A 130 4.37 13.24 2.91
N LEU A 131 3.43 13.39 1.98
CA LEU A 131 3.22 14.63 1.22
C LEU A 131 2.38 15.69 1.94
N ASP A 132 1.61 15.31 2.97
CA ASP A 132 0.75 16.20 3.74
C ASP A 132 1.34 16.47 5.14
N PRO A 133 1.91 17.67 5.40
CA PRO A 133 2.47 18.03 6.71
C PRO A 133 1.44 18.02 7.85
N ALA A 134 0.14 18.06 7.55
CA ALA A 134 -0.91 17.98 8.55
C ALA A 134 -1.40 16.55 8.80
N SER A 135 -0.81 15.54 8.13
CA SER A 135 -1.22 14.14 8.24
C SER A 135 -1.06 13.62 9.67
N PRO A 136 -2.16 13.17 10.34
CA PRO A 136 -2.06 12.52 11.64
C PRO A 136 -1.26 11.22 11.60
N LEU A 137 -1.31 10.49 10.49
CA LEU A 137 -0.49 9.28 10.29
C LEU A 137 0.99 9.67 10.16
N GLY A 138 1.30 10.67 9.34
CA GLY A 138 2.67 11.15 9.13
C GLY A 138 3.33 11.59 10.43
N ASN A 139 2.61 12.32 11.28
CA ASN A 139 3.11 12.74 12.59
C ASN A 139 3.42 11.56 13.53
N LYS A 140 2.56 10.54 13.57
CA LYS A 140 2.82 9.34 14.40
C LYS A 140 4.01 8.54 13.89
N LEU A 141 4.16 8.40 12.57
CA LEU A 141 5.32 7.75 11.95
C LEU A 141 6.60 8.55 12.22
N TRP A 142 6.52 9.88 12.22
CA TRP A 142 7.63 10.75 12.59
C TRP A 142 8.07 10.55 14.04
N ASP A 143 7.12 10.49 14.99
CA ASP A 143 7.44 10.26 16.40
C ASP A 143 8.16 8.91 16.59
N LEU A 144 7.73 7.87 15.87
CA LEU A 144 8.38 6.55 15.90
C LEU A 144 9.77 6.53 15.27
N ASN A 145 10.06 7.39 14.30
CA ASN A 145 11.43 7.50 13.76
C ASN A 145 12.42 7.88 14.86
N GLY A 146 12.04 8.74 15.81
CA GLY A 146 12.89 9.08 16.95
C GLY A 146 13.19 7.86 17.83
N SER A 147 12.17 7.06 18.15
CA SER A 147 12.35 5.83 18.94
C SER A 147 13.20 4.77 18.23
N LEU A 148 13.10 4.67 16.90
CA LEU A 148 13.94 3.76 16.13
C LEU A 148 15.38 4.31 16.00
N GLY A 149 15.53 5.64 15.91
CA GLY A 149 16.83 6.32 15.88
C GLY A 149 17.66 6.09 17.14
N ASP A 150 17.03 6.01 18.30
CA ASP A 150 17.72 5.63 19.55
C ASP A 150 18.29 4.19 19.51
N LEU A 151 17.89 3.37 18.53
CA LEU A 151 18.30 1.98 18.34
C LEU A 151 19.13 1.76 17.06
N GLU A 152 19.49 2.80 16.32
CA GLU A 152 20.24 2.72 15.06
C GLU A 152 21.54 1.92 15.23
N ASP A 153 22.36 2.30 16.21
CA ASP A 153 23.62 1.61 16.51
C ASP A 153 23.41 0.13 16.86
N VAL A 154 22.29 -0.22 17.51
CA VAL A 154 21.95 -1.61 17.87
C VAL A 154 21.64 -2.42 16.62
N ILE A 155 20.84 -1.86 15.70
CA ILE A 155 20.49 -2.51 14.43
C ILE A 155 21.75 -2.74 13.59
N GLN A 156 22.58 -1.71 13.45
CA GLN A 156 23.81 -1.78 12.66
C GLN A 156 24.78 -2.83 13.22
N GLN A 157 25.04 -2.83 14.52
CA GLN A 157 25.94 -3.81 15.15
C GLN A 157 25.41 -5.24 15.06
N ALA A 158 24.08 -5.42 15.17
CA ALA A 158 23.46 -6.73 15.03
C ALA A 158 23.62 -7.28 13.61
N ALA A 159 23.37 -6.44 12.59
CA ALA A 159 23.56 -6.82 11.18
C ALA A 159 25.02 -7.21 10.90
N GLU A 160 26.00 -6.39 11.31
CA GLU A 160 27.44 -6.68 11.14
C GLU A 160 27.87 -7.97 11.85
N ALA A 161 27.39 -8.20 13.08
CA ALA A 161 27.71 -9.41 13.82
C ALA A 161 27.08 -10.66 13.18
N PHE A 162 25.89 -10.52 12.60
CA PHE A 162 25.20 -11.61 11.92
C PHE A 162 25.88 -11.94 10.58
N GLU A 163 26.25 -10.94 9.80
CA GLU A 163 27.03 -11.10 8.56
C GLU A 163 28.34 -11.85 8.81
N LEU A 164 29.09 -11.45 9.85
CA LEU A 164 30.32 -12.13 10.25
C LEU A 164 30.07 -13.60 10.54
N LYS A 165 29.02 -13.91 11.31
CA LYS A 165 28.66 -15.29 11.65
C LYS A 165 28.32 -16.13 10.41
N LEU A 166 27.59 -15.57 9.44
CA LEU A 166 27.30 -16.27 8.19
C LEU A 166 28.58 -16.60 7.43
N SER A 167 29.52 -15.65 7.34
CA SER A 167 30.80 -15.88 6.65
C SER A 167 31.66 -16.96 7.30
N GLU A 168 31.62 -17.09 8.64
CA GLU A 168 32.35 -18.12 9.37
C GLU A 168 31.76 -19.53 9.15
N ASP A 169 30.44 -19.63 8.97
CA ASP A 169 29.74 -20.91 8.74
C ASP A 169 29.94 -21.43 7.30
N GLU A 170 30.22 -20.56 6.32
CA GLU A 170 30.53 -20.95 4.93
C GLU A 170 31.93 -21.57 4.75
N ASP A 171 32.85 -21.32 5.69
CA ASP A 171 34.25 -21.76 5.63
C ASP A 171 34.47 -23.19 6.19
N LEU A 172 33.42 -23.91 6.59
CA LEU A 172 33.44 -25.25 7.22
C LEU A 172 32.99 -26.41 6.31
#